data_AF-A0A8J6XBD2-F1
#
_entry.id   AF-A0A8J6XBD2-F1
#
_cell.length_a   1.000
_cell.length_b   1.000
_cell.length_c   1.000
_cell.angle_alpha   90.00
_cell.angle_beta   90.00
_cell.angle_gamma   90.00
#
_symmetry.space_group_name_H-M   'P 1'
#
loop_
_entity.id
_entity.type
_entity.pdbx_description
1 polymer ?
#
loop_
_entity_poly.entity_id
_entity_poly.type
_entity_poly.pdbx_seq_one_letter_code
_entity_poly.pdbx_strand_id
1 'polypeptide(L)'
;MTKRKKGYSDSNKNLTLFEVEKICGNKSTLLSQSTQKLLRLMVAELEINSAATASLLEIAEVDKQLVQYIAGPVITSTNCWQSCIPQWVYKAVTIDRLDTVLEEIEKGSIGELATPSEVLTVMMPISLEAPLHSDWVNVYLWASHTTLVKHKPFPNYDYENLWAKIGTSPINYKQIQHNYKSLAADIRFRVVSYAAKQGWGKRHKSPEKLTTNESQTTNIARQLTLFE
;
A
#
# COMPACT_ATOMS: atom_id res chain seq x y z
N MET A 1 -24.66 47.32 52.85
CA MET A 1 -23.71 47.58 51.72
C MET A 1 -23.32 46.23 51.13
N THR A 2 -24.04 45.74 50.12
CA THR A 2 -23.82 45.89 48.65
C THR A 2 -23.09 44.70 48.01
N LYS A 3 -23.89 43.83 47.37
CA LYS A 3 -23.74 43.15 46.07
C LYS A 3 -22.32 42.80 45.55
N ARG A 4 -22.14 41.55 45.10
CA ARG A 4 -22.22 41.19 43.66
C ARG A 4 -22.19 39.68 43.40
N LYS A 5 -23.18 39.23 42.61
CA LYS A 5 -23.25 37.96 41.89
C LYS A 5 -22.26 37.95 40.70
N LYS A 6 -21.71 36.78 40.39
CA LYS A 6 -21.35 36.28 39.05
C LYS A 6 -21.64 34.78 39.13
N GLY A 7 -22.56 34.16 38.39
CA GLY A 7 -23.00 34.42 37.03
C GLY A 7 -22.36 33.38 36.11
N TYR A 8 -23.05 32.24 35.98
CA TYR A 8 -23.09 31.25 34.89
C TYR A 8 -21.98 31.27 33.82
N SER A 9 -21.45 30.08 33.50
CA SER A 9 -21.70 29.46 32.19
C SER A 9 -21.17 28.04 32.16
N ASP A 10 -22.10 27.08 32.12
CA ASP A 10 -21.88 25.79 31.48
C ASP A 10 -21.19 25.99 30.13
N SER A 11 -20.15 25.19 29.88
CA SER A 11 -19.62 25.01 28.53
C SER A 11 -19.34 23.53 28.28
N ASN A 12 -20.33 22.68 28.57
CA ASN A 12 -20.54 21.48 27.77
C ASN A 12 -21.00 21.94 26.38
N LYS A 13 -20.04 22.37 25.57
CA LYS A 13 -20.26 22.53 24.13
C LYS A 13 -20.38 21.12 23.56
N ASN A 14 -21.62 20.70 23.34
CA ASN A 14 -21.92 19.59 22.44
C ASN A 14 -21.37 19.98 21.07
N LEU A 15 -20.18 19.47 20.74
CA LEU A 15 -19.59 19.61 19.42
C LEU A 15 -20.55 18.95 18.43
N THR A 16 -21.07 19.74 17.50
CA THR A 16 -21.90 19.21 16.43
C THR A 16 -21.03 18.41 15.47
N LEU A 17 -21.57 17.33 14.88
CA LEU A 17 -20.83 16.42 13.97
C LEU A 17 -20.04 17.18 12.88
N PHE A 18 -20.57 18.33 12.43
CA PHE A 18 -20.00 19.21 11.42
C PHE A 18 -18.88 20.15 11.93
N GLU A 19 -18.75 20.34 13.25
CA GLU A 19 -17.64 21.09 13.83
C GLU A 19 -16.37 20.23 13.93
N VAL A 20 -16.49 18.90 13.99
CA VAL A 20 -15.36 17.96 13.97
C VAL A 20 -14.62 18.03 12.63
N GLU A 21 -15.34 18.12 11.51
CA GLU A 21 -14.76 18.33 10.17
C GLU A 21 -13.91 19.61 10.11
N LYS A 22 -14.37 20.67 10.78
CA LYS A 22 -13.67 21.97 10.78
C LYS A 22 -12.37 21.96 11.58
N ILE A 23 -12.28 21.12 12.60
CA ILE A 23 -11.04 20.89 13.37
C ILE A 23 -10.04 20.04 12.54
N CYS A 24 -10.55 19.12 11.71
CA CYS A 24 -9.73 18.34 10.78
C CYS A 24 -9.18 19.17 9.59
N GLY A 25 -9.71 20.36 9.33
CA GLY A 25 -9.30 21.24 8.22
C GLY A 25 -7.91 21.88 8.34
N ASN A 26 -7.21 21.69 9.46
CA ASN A 26 -5.86 22.21 9.66
C ASN A 26 -4.79 21.15 9.33
N LYS A 27 -4.48 20.94 8.03
CA LYS A 27 -3.34 20.15 7.51
C LYS A 27 -2.85 19.05 8.47
N SER A 28 -3.75 18.22 8.98
CA SER A 28 -3.37 17.01 9.68
C SER A 28 -2.76 16.11 8.61
N THR A 29 -1.58 15.57 8.89
CA THR A 29 -1.01 14.50 8.07
C THR A 29 -2.11 13.50 7.76
N LEU A 30 -2.36 13.25 6.47
CA LEU A 30 -3.49 12.49 5.92
C LEU A 30 -3.70 11.15 6.66
N LEU A 31 -2.63 10.60 7.24
CA LEU A 31 -2.64 9.53 8.24
C LEU A 31 -1.78 9.94 9.46
N SER A 32 -2.28 9.75 10.69
CA SER A 32 -1.48 9.97 11.91
C SER A 32 -0.38 8.92 12.06
N GLN A 33 0.74 9.24 12.72
CA GLN A 33 1.84 8.29 12.96
C GLN A 33 1.39 7.01 13.69
N SER A 34 0.41 7.13 14.59
CA SER A 34 -0.18 5.97 15.28
C SER A 34 -0.94 5.06 14.32
N THR A 35 -1.68 5.64 13.38
CA THR A 35 -2.41 4.91 12.33
C THR A 35 -1.45 4.19 11.39
N GLN A 36 -0.34 4.84 11.03
CA GLN A 36 0.71 4.23 10.20
C GLN A 36 1.39 3.04 10.89
N LYS A 37 1.74 3.19 12.18
CA LYS A 37 2.31 2.10 12.98
C LYS A 37 1.33 0.94 13.11
N LEU A 38 0.04 1.24 13.33
CA LEU A 38 -1.01 0.22 13.35
C LEU A 38 -1.10 -0.51 12.00
N LEU A 39 -1.12 0.20 10.87
CA LEU A 39 -1.14 -0.41 9.53
C LEU A 39 0.07 -1.31 9.30
N ARG A 40 1.27 -0.86 9.70
CA ARG A 40 2.49 -1.69 9.63
C ARG A 40 2.38 -2.96 10.45
N LEU A 41 1.93 -2.86 11.70
CA LEU A 41 1.73 -4.02 12.57
C LEU A 41 0.69 -4.97 12.00
N MET A 42 -0.41 -4.43 11.46
CA MET A 42 -1.44 -5.24 10.83
C MET A 42 -0.93 -6.00 9.60
N VAL A 43 -0.11 -5.38 8.75
CA VAL A 43 0.46 -6.06 7.58
C VAL A 43 1.55 -7.05 7.96
N ALA A 44 2.41 -6.70 8.92
CA ALA A 44 3.56 -7.52 9.31
C ALA A 44 3.14 -8.74 10.15
N GLU A 45 2.24 -8.56 11.12
CA GLU A 45 1.89 -9.58 12.13
C GLU A 45 0.58 -10.30 11.81
N LEU A 46 -0.42 -9.59 11.27
CA LEU A 46 -1.76 -10.15 11.03
C LEU A 46 -1.99 -10.60 9.59
N GLU A 47 -0.97 -10.52 8.74
CA GLU A 47 -1.02 -10.88 7.31
C GLU A 47 -2.24 -10.29 6.57
N ILE A 48 -2.65 -9.07 6.95
CA ILE A 48 -3.82 -8.44 6.33
C ILE A 48 -3.59 -8.33 4.82
N ASN A 49 -4.58 -8.81 4.06
CA ASN A 49 -4.55 -8.80 2.61
C ASN A 49 -4.34 -7.37 2.07
N SER A 50 -3.44 -7.24 1.08
CA SER A 50 -3.23 -6.04 0.26
C SER A 50 -4.51 -5.34 -0.20
N ALA A 51 -5.58 -6.11 -0.48
CA ALA A 51 -6.88 -5.53 -0.84
C ALA A 51 -7.53 -4.79 0.34
N ALA A 52 -7.48 -5.34 1.55
CA ALA A 52 -8.08 -4.72 2.73
C ALA A 52 -7.32 -3.45 3.13
N THR A 53 -5.98 -3.45 3.03
CA THR A 53 -5.19 -2.24 3.26
C THR A 53 -5.45 -1.18 2.20
N ALA A 54 -5.55 -1.57 0.92
CA ALA A 54 -5.92 -0.64 -0.14
C ALA A 54 -7.32 -0.03 0.08
N SER A 55 -8.32 -0.83 0.48
CA SER A 55 -9.65 -0.32 0.82
C SER A 55 -9.63 0.68 1.97
N LEU A 56 -8.82 0.45 3.01
CA LEU A 56 -8.66 1.40 4.11
C LEU A 56 -8.04 2.73 3.64
N LEU A 57 -7.05 2.66 2.74
CA LEU A 57 -6.45 3.87 2.15
C LEU A 57 -7.41 4.60 1.22
N GLU A 58 -8.27 3.88 0.50
CA GLU A 58 -9.31 4.47 -0.33
C GLU A 58 -10.36 5.21 0.51
N ILE A 59 -10.77 4.65 1.65
CA ILE A 59 -11.64 5.31 2.63
C ILE A 59 -10.97 6.54 3.23
N ALA A 60 -9.65 6.50 3.44
CA ALA A 60 -8.85 7.63 3.91
C ALA A 60 -8.61 8.70 2.83
N GLU A 61 -9.23 8.59 1.64
CA GLU A 61 -9.09 9.52 0.52
C GLU A 61 -7.64 9.72 0.02
N VAL A 62 -6.83 8.67 0.14
CA VAL A 62 -5.46 8.65 -0.42
C VAL A 62 -5.52 8.67 -1.95
N ASP A 63 -4.47 9.23 -2.58
CA ASP A 63 -4.37 9.29 -4.04
C ASP A 63 -4.57 7.92 -4.68
N LYS A 64 -5.35 7.91 -5.76
CA LYS A 64 -5.73 6.74 -6.54
C LYS A 64 -4.55 5.85 -6.92
N GLN A 65 -3.43 6.45 -7.35
CA GLN A 65 -2.28 5.71 -7.84
C GLN A 65 -1.58 4.95 -6.70
N LEU A 66 -1.59 5.51 -5.49
CA LEU A 66 -1.04 4.87 -4.29
C LEU A 66 -1.90 3.69 -3.83
N VAL A 67 -3.22 3.85 -3.84
CA VAL A 67 -4.18 2.77 -3.57
C VAL A 67 -4.00 1.63 -4.58
N GLN A 68 -3.89 1.96 -5.87
CA GLN A 68 -3.66 0.99 -6.93
C GLN A 68 -2.33 0.24 -6.79
N TYR A 69 -1.28 0.91 -6.31
CA TYR A 69 0.01 0.28 -6.10
C TYR A 69 -0.02 -0.74 -4.94
N ILE A 70 -0.75 -0.45 -3.86
CA ILE A 70 -0.97 -1.42 -2.78
C ILE A 70 -1.84 -2.59 -3.25
N ALA A 71 -2.96 -2.31 -3.95
CA ALA A 71 -3.91 -3.32 -4.38
C ALA A 71 -3.40 -4.22 -5.51
N GLY A 72 -2.39 -3.78 -6.26
CA GLY A 72 -1.89 -4.51 -7.41
C GLY A 72 -1.16 -5.81 -7.02
N PRO A 73 -1.13 -6.82 -7.91
CA PRO A 73 -0.49 -8.09 -7.64
C PRO A 73 1.03 -7.92 -7.52
N VAL A 74 1.69 -8.87 -6.87
CA VAL A 74 3.15 -8.99 -6.93
C VAL A 74 3.54 -9.55 -8.30
N ILE A 75 4.32 -8.79 -9.06
CA ILE A 75 4.78 -9.24 -10.38
C ILE A 75 5.94 -10.23 -10.20
N THR A 76 5.85 -11.34 -10.91
CA THR A 76 6.87 -12.39 -10.96
C THR A 76 7.09 -12.81 -12.41
N SER A 77 8.23 -13.46 -12.69
CA SER A 77 8.42 -14.12 -13.99
C SER A 77 7.47 -15.31 -14.12
N THR A 78 6.89 -15.52 -15.31
CA THR A 78 5.93 -16.60 -15.59
C THR A 78 6.59 -17.94 -15.87
N ASN A 79 7.82 -18.15 -15.38
CA ASN A 79 8.60 -19.35 -15.66
C ASN A 79 8.41 -20.43 -14.56
N CYS A 80 8.97 -21.62 -14.79
CA CYS A 80 8.87 -22.74 -13.85
C CYS A 80 9.58 -22.51 -12.51
N TRP A 81 10.38 -21.45 -12.39
CA TRP A 81 11.15 -21.10 -11.19
C TRP A 81 10.41 -20.15 -10.25
N GLN A 82 9.18 -19.73 -10.57
CA GLN A 82 8.37 -18.89 -9.69
C GLN A 82 8.17 -19.51 -8.30
N SER A 83 8.02 -20.83 -8.22
CA SER A 83 7.86 -21.58 -6.95
C SER A 83 9.13 -21.59 -6.09
N CYS A 84 10.27 -21.17 -6.63
CA CYS A 84 11.53 -21.08 -5.88
C CYS A 84 11.67 -19.77 -5.11
N ILE A 85 10.77 -18.79 -5.33
CA ILE A 85 10.74 -17.54 -4.56
C ILE A 85 10.34 -17.88 -3.12
N PRO A 86 11.18 -17.59 -2.11
CA PRO A 86 10.84 -17.87 -0.72
C PRO A 86 9.62 -17.07 -0.26
N GLN A 87 8.77 -17.69 0.58
CA GLN A 87 7.53 -17.06 1.05
C GLN A 87 7.75 -15.73 1.77
N TRP A 88 8.88 -15.58 2.48
CA TRP A 88 9.22 -14.34 3.17
C TRP A 88 9.43 -13.16 2.20
N VAL A 89 9.80 -13.41 0.94
CA VAL A 89 10.00 -12.35 -0.07
C VAL A 89 8.65 -11.71 -0.42
N TYR A 90 7.59 -12.50 -0.56
CA TYR A 90 6.25 -11.95 -0.80
C TYR A 90 5.76 -11.08 0.36
N LYS A 91 6.06 -11.49 1.61
CA LYS A 91 5.79 -10.67 2.79
C LYS A 91 6.59 -9.37 2.77
N ALA A 92 7.88 -9.45 2.42
CA ALA A 92 8.76 -8.31 2.29
C ALA A 92 8.24 -7.29 1.25
N VAL A 93 7.73 -7.75 0.11
CA VAL A 93 7.10 -6.89 -0.91
C VAL A 93 5.93 -6.11 -0.32
N THR A 94 5.01 -6.78 0.36
CA THR A 94 3.82 -6.12 0.95
C THR A 94 4.21 -5.07 1.97
N ILE A 95 5.17 -5.37 2.85
CA ILE A 95 5.69 -4.43 3.86
C ILE A 95 6.39 -3.24 3.18
N ASP A 96 7.26 -3.51 2.20
CA ASP A 96 8.02 -2.46 1.52
C ASP A 96 7.13 -1.53 0.71
N ARG A 97 6.08 -2.06 0.07
CA ARG A 97 5.09 -1.24 -0.64
C ARG A 97 4.34 -0.33 0.32
N LEU A 98 3.90 -0.87 1.47
CA LEU A 98 3.22 -0.06 2.49
C LEU A 98 4.15 1.04 2.99
N ASP A 99 5.39 0.73 3.37
CA ASP A 99 6.36 1.73 3.82
C ASP A 99 6.56 2.83 2.78
N THR A 100 6.76 2.44 1.52
CA THR A 100 6.95 3.37 0.41
C THR A 100 5.75 4.28 0.21
N VAL A 101 4.53 3.72 0.24
CA VAL A 101 3.29 4.50 0.10
C VAL A 101 3.09 5.44 1.28
N LEU A 102 3.37 5.00 2.51
CA LEU A 102 3.25 5.87 3.68
C LEU A 102 4.21 7.06 3.60
N GLU A 103 5.46 6.84 3.18
CA GLU A 103 6.42 7.92 2.96
C GLU A 103 5.99 8.88 1.84
N GLU A 104 5.38 8.36 0.77
CA GLU A 104 4.86 9.14 -0.36
C GLU A 104 3.67 10.01 0.06
N ILE A 105 2.77 9.47 0.89
CA ILE A 105 1.66 10.22 1.48
C ILE A 105 2.18 11.38 2.35
N GLU A 106 3.20 11.13 3.18
CA GLU A 106 3.80 12.18 4.02
C GLU A 106 4.46 13.29 3.21
N LYS A 107 5.13 12.93 2.11
CA LYS A 107 5.78 13.89 1.21
C LYS A 107 4.80 14.57 0.25
N GLY A 108 3.57 14.07 0.14
CA GLY A 108 2.58 14.53 -0.83
C GLY A 108 3.02 14.31 -2.27
N SER A 109 3.84 13.29 -2.53
CA SER A 109 4.36 12.94 -3.85
C SER A 109 3.96 11.53 -4.23
N ILE A 110 3.90 11.25 -5.53
CA ILE A 110 3.65 9.90 -6.06
C ILE A 110 4.99 9.35 -6.53
N GLY A 111 5.39 8.20 -6.00
CA GLY A 111 6.60 7.54 -6.47
C GLY A 111 6.40 6.82 -7.80
N GLU A 112 7.50 6.70 -8.53
CA GLU A 112 7.52 6.05 -9.85
C GLU A 112 8.20 4.68 -9.82
N LEU A 113 8.90 4.35 -8.73
CA LEU A 113 9.75 3.17 -8.64
C LEU A 113 9.12 2.09 -7.76
N ALA A 114 9.25 0.84 -8.19
CA ALA A 114 9.02 -0.33 -7.36
C ALA A 114 10.12 -0.49 -6.30
N THR A 115 9.80 -1.29 -5.28
CA THR A 115 10.72 -1.57 -4.17
C THR A 115 11.82 -2.56 -4.59
N PRO A 116 12.97 -2.59 -3.90
CA PRO A 116 14.00 -3.61 -4.16
C PRO A 116 13.50 -5.05 -4.01
N SER A 117 12.51 -5.29 -3.14
CA SER A 117 11.86 -6.60 -2.96
C SER A 117 11.06 -7.04 -4.19
N GLU A 118 10.40 -6.12 -4.88
CA GLU A 118 9.72 -6.44 -6.14
C GLU A 118 10.69 -6.70 -7.29
N VAL A 119 11.80 -5.95 -7.33
CA VAL A 119 12.87 -6.24 -8.28
C VAL A 119 13.42 -7.65 -8.03
N LEU A 120 13.60 -8.04 -6.77
CA LEU A 120 14.01 -9.39 -6.40
C LEU A 120 13.02 -10.46 -6.87
N THR A 121 11.70 -10.28 -6.67
CA THR A 121 10.70 -11.27 -7.09
C THR A 121 10.66 -11.49 -8.60
N VAL A 122 10.99 -10.46 -9.39
CA VAL A 122 11.09 -10.58 -10.84
C VAL A 122 12.41 -11.25 -11.25
N MET A 123 13.53 -10.83 -10.68
CA MET A 123 14.86 -11.25 -11.15
C MET A 123 15.28 -12.63 -10.65
N MET A 124 14.85 -13.05 -9.46
CA MET A 124 15.19 -14.37 -8.90
C MET A 124 14.80 -15.55 -9.80
N PRO A 125 13.55 -15.67 -10.28
CA PRO A 125 13.18 -16.75 -11.19
C PRO A 125 13.90 -16.65 -12.54
N ILE A 126 14.21 -15.45 -13.03
CA ILE A 126 14.92 -15.25 -14.32
C ILE A 126 16.37 -15.72 -14.20
N SER A 127 17.04 -15.47 -13.07
CA SER A 127 18.43 -15.87 -12.86
C SER A 127 18.62 -17.39 -12.75
N LEU A 128 17.56 -18.12 -12.40
CA LEU A 128 17.53 -19.58 -12.38
C LEU A 128 17.24 -20.18 -13.75
N GLU A 129 16.56 -19.44 -14.63
CA GLU A 129 16.24 -19.89 -15.99
C GLU A 129 17.45 -19.76 -16.92
N ALA A 130 18.17 -18.63 -16.85
CA ALA A 130 19.30 -18.34 -17.70
C ALA A 130 20.33 -17.45 -17.00
N PRO A 131 21.62 -17.53 -17.39
CA PRO A 131 22.64 -16.64 -16.86
C PRO A 131 22.29 -15.18 -17.21
N LEU A 132 22.31 -14.31 -16.19
CA LEU A 132 22.11 -12.88 -16.36
C LEU A 132 23.34 -12.22 -16.97
N HIS A 133 23.15 -11.20 -17.80
CA HIS A 133 24.22 -10.29 -18.21
C HIS A 133 24.84 -9.59 -16.99
N SER A 134 26.12 -9.25 -17.04
CA SER A 134 26.88 -8.66 -15.92
C SER A 134 26.17 -7.46 -15.28
N ASP A 135 25.58 -6.61 -16.11
CA ASP A 135 24.89 -5.40 -15.65
C ASP A 135 23.64 -5.71 -14.81
N TRP A 136 22.93 -6.79 -15.16
CA TRP A 136 21.75 -7.26 -14.44
C TRP A 136 22.11 -8.10 -13.22
N VAL A 137 23.24 -8.82 -13.24
CA VAL A 137 23.77 -9.49 -12.04
C VAL A 137 23.97 -8.47 -10.92
N ASN A 138 24.51 -7.29 -11.24
CA ASN A 138 24.72 -6.26 -10.22
C ASN A 138 23.41 -5.71 -9.64
N VAL A 139 22.39 -5.52 -10.48
CA VAL A 139 21.04 -5.12 -10.03
C VAL A 139 20.44 -6.19 -9.12
N TYR A 140 20.51 -7.45 -9.52
CA TYR A 140 20.00 -8.60 -8.77
C TYR A 140 20.67 -8.72 -7.40
N LEU A 141 22.00 -8.69 -7.35
CA LEU A 141 22.76 -8.80 -6.11
C LEU A 141 22.49 -7.63 -5.16
N TRP A 142 22.42 -6.40 -5.69
CA TRP A 142 22.09 -5.23 -4.88
C TRP A 142 20.67 -5.28 -4.30
N ALA A 143 19.68 -5.68 -5.12
CA ALA A 143 18.30 -5.84 -4.66
C ALA A 143 18.16 -6.97 -3.63
N SER A 144 18.82 -8.11 -3.88
CA SER A 144 18.88 -9.25 -2.96
C SER A 144 19.51 -8.87 -1.61
N HIS A 145 20.65 -8.18 -1.64
CA HIS A 145 21.30 -7.70 -0.42
C HIS A 145 20.40 -6.72 0.34
N THR A 146 19.87 -5.71 -0.33
CA THR A 146 19.07 -4.65 0.30
C THR A 146 17.82 -5.19 0.99
N THR A 147 17.16 -6.15 0.35
CA THR A 147 15.96 -6.82 0.91
C THR A 147 16.30 -7.72 2.08
N LEU A 148 17.37 -8.52 1.98
CA LEU A 148 17.84 -9.38 3.07
C LEU A 148 18.23 -8.58 4.30
N VAL A 149 19.00 -7.49 4.14
CA VAL A 149 19.43 -6.64 5.25
C VAL A 149 18.26 -5.90 5.91
N LYS A 150 17.26 -5.49 5.12
CA LYS A 150 16.07 -4.80 5.64
C LYS A 150 15.18 -5.74 6.46
N HIS A 151 14.88 -6.94 5.93
CA HIS A 151 13.88 -7.83 6.51
C HIS A 151 14.44 -8.87 7.47
N LYS A 152 15.75 -9.13 7.42
CA LYS A 152 16.47 -10.08 8.28
C LYS A 152 15.71 -11.39 8.55
N PRO A 153 15.29 -12.13 7.52
CA PRO A 153 14.42 -13.31 7.69
C PRO A 153 15.05 -14.46 8.47
N PHE A 154 16.36 -14.44 8.73
CA PHE A 154 17.11 -15.50 9.38
C PHE A 154 17.76 -14.97 10.68
N PRO A 155 17.27 -15.38 11.87
CA PRO A 155 17.69 -14.81 13.16
C PRO A 155 19.18 -14.93 13.47
N ASN A 156 19.81 -16.01 12.98
CA ASN A 156 21.20 -16.35 13.28
C ASN A 156 22.14 -16.08 12.09
N TYR A 157 21.72 -15.25 11.15
CA TYR A 157 22.51 -14.92 9.99
C TYR A 157 23.24 -13.58 10.20
N ASP A 158 24.55 -13.58 9.98
CA ASP A 158 25.34 -12.34 9.99
C ASP A 158 25.16 -11.60 8.66
N TYR A 159 24.33 -10.55 8.72
CA TYR A 159 24.00 -9.65 7.62
C TYR A 159 25.06 -8.57 7.37
N GLU A 160 25.93 -8.28 8.33
CA GLU A 160 26.93 -7.21 8.20
C GLU A 160 28.03 -7.63 7.23
N ASN A 161 28.40 -8.91 7.25
CA ASN A 161 29.41 -9.49 6.36
C ASN A 161 28.82 -10.21 5.14
N LEU A 162 27.59 -9.88 4.71
CA LEU A 162 26.93 -10.55 3.58
C LEU A 162 27.78 -10.52 2.31
N TRP A 163 28.32 -9.35 1.94
CA TRP A 163 29.14 -9.18 0.75
C TRP A 163 30.40 -10.05 0.78
N ALA A 164 31.07 -10.11 1.93
CA ALA A 164 32.26 -10.95 2.12
C ALA A 164 31.93 -12.44 1.97
N LYS A 165 30.77 -12.89 2.48
CA LYS A 165 30.30 -14.29 2.34
C LYS A 165 29.94 -14.65 0.89
N ILE A 166 29.39 -13.71 0.13
CA ILE A 166 29.09 -13.89 -1.29
C ILE A 166 30.38 -13.89 -2.14
N GLY A 167 31.50 -13.40 -1.58
CA GLY A 167 32.78 -13.32 -2.28
C GLY A 167 32.85 -12.17 -3.27
N THR A 168 32.08 -11.10 -3.06
CA THR A 168 32.05 -9.93 -3.94
C THR A 168 32.11 -8.62 -3.16
N SER A 169 32.44 -7.53 -3.85
CA SER A 169 32.47 -6.19 -3.25
C SER A 169 31.07 -5.57 -3.18
N PRO A 170 30.81 -4.67 -2.22
CA PRO A 170 29.56 -3.93 -2.16
C PRO A 170 29.28 -3.16 -3.45
N ILE A 171 28.11 -3.39 -4.03
CA ILE A 171 27.69 -2.74 -5.27
C ILE A 171 27.20 -1.33 -4.97
N ASN A 172 27.78 -0.35 -5.65
CA ASN A 172 27.36 1.04 -5.50
C ASN A 172 26.08 1.31 -6.31
N TYR A 173 25.04 1.83 -5.66
CA TYR A 173 23.77 2.17 -6.31
C TYR A 173 23.96 3.06 -7.55
N LYS A 174 24.93 3.98 -7.54
CA LYS A 174 25.20 4.86 -8.70
C LYS A 174 25.56 4.09 -9.98
N GLN A 175 26.19 2.93 -9.86
CA GLN A 175 26.59 2.10 -11.01
C GLN A 175 25.40 1.41 -11.65
N ILE A 176 24.43 0.98 -10.85
CA ILE A 176 23.25 0.24 -11.29
C ILE A 176 22.02 1.13 -11.49
N GLN A 177 22.12 2.42 -11.17
CA GLN A 177 20.98 3.33 -11.03
C GLN A 177 20.08 3.35 -12.27
N HIS A 178 20.67 3.39 -13.47
CA HIS A 178 19.91 3.42 -14.71
C HIS A 178 19.08 2.14 -14.90
N ASN A 179 19.74 0.98 -14.84
CA ASN A 179 19.11 -0.32 -15.05
C ASN A 179 18.07 -0.62 -13.95
N TYR A 180 18.41 -0.30 -12.70
CA TYR A 180 17.49 -0.45 -11.57
C TYR A 180 16.24 0.42 -11.77
N LYS A 181 16.40 1.71 -12.06
CA LYS A 181 15.25 2.63 -12.24
C LYS A 181 14.37 2.21 -13.41
N SER A 182 14.96 1.79 -14.52
CA SER A 182 14.21 1.32 -15.69
C SER A 182 13.35 0.10 -15.33
N LEU A 183 13.92 -0.91 -14.69
CA LEU A 183 13.19 -2.11 -14.28
C LEU A 183 12.15 -1.81 -13.19
N ALA A 184 12.51 -1.04 -12.17
CA ALA A 184 11.61 -0.71 -11.07
C ALA A 184 10.41 0.15 -11.53
N ALA A 185 10.62 1.05 -12.50
CA ALA A 185 9.54 1.83 -13.11
C ALA A 185 8.59 0.94 -13.93
N ASP A 186 9.12 0.02 -14.74
CA ASP A 186 8.29 -0.94 -15.50
C ASP A 186 7.46 -1.83 -14.57
N ILE A 187 8.07 -2.34 -13.49
CA ILE A 187 7.35 -3.16 -12.50
C ILE A 187 6.19 -2.36 -11.89
N ARG A 188 6.46 -1.16 -11.34
CA ARG A 188 5.43 -0.35 -10.70
C ARG A 188 4.32 0.04 -11.68
N PHE A 189 4.69 0.40 -12.91
CA PHE A 189 3.72 0.68 -13.97
C PHE A 189 2.79 -0.51 -14.23
N ARG A 190 3.33 -1.73 -14.32
CA ARG A 190 2.53 -2.95 -14.53
C ARG A 190 1.61 -3.25 -13.34
N VAL A 191 2.09 -3.09 -12.11
CA VAL A 191 1.30 -3.27 -10.87
C VAL A 191 0.09 -2.33 -10.87
N VAL A 192 0.34 -1.03 -11.05
CA VAL A 192 -0.69 0.01 -11.06
C VAL A 192 -1.67 -0.20 -12.22
N SER A 193 -1.15 -0.50 -13.42
CA SER A 193 -1.98 -0.77 -14.60
C SER A 193 -2.89 -1.99 -14.40
N TYR A 194 -2.41 -3.04 -13.75
CA TYR A 194 -3.22 -4.20 -13.43
C TYR A 194 -4.33 -3.85 -12.44
N ALA A 195 -4.00 -3.15 -11.34
CA ALA A 195 -4.98 -2.73 -10.34
C ALA A 195 -6.05 -1.80 -10.95
N ALA A 196 -5.65 -0.89 -11.84
CA ALA A 196 -6.56 -0.02 -12.56
C ALA A 196 -7.54 -0.79 -13.45
N LYS A 197 -7.10 -1.86 -14.11
CA LYS A 197 -7.97 -2.76 -14.90
C LYS A 197 -8.98 -3.49 -14.01
N GLN A 198 -8.59 -3.86 -12.79
CA GLN A 198 -9.48 -4.46 -11.79
C GLN A 198 -10.45 -3.47 -11.14
N GLY A 199 -10.38 -2.19 -11.50
CA GLY A 199 -11.33 -1.16 -11.03
C GLY A 199 -10.92 -0.44 -9.76
N TRP A 200 -9.75 -0.72 -9.20
CA TRP A 200 -9.26 -0.05 -7.98
C TRP A 200 -9.11 1.46 -8.17
N GLY A 201 -9.55 2.22 -7.16
CA GLY A 201 -9.47 3.68 -7.14
C GLY A 201 -10.42 4.39 -8.11
N LYS A 202 -11.41 3.68 -8.65
CA LYS A 202 -12.60 4.33 -9.22
C LYS A 202 -13.48 4.71 -8.05
N ARG A 203 -13.69 6.02 -7.82
CA ARG A 203 -14.76 6.46 -6.92
C ARG A 203 -16.03 5.74 -7.34
N HIS A 204 -16.61 4.95 -6.45
CA HIS A 204 -17.99 4.52 -6.61
C HIS A 204 -18.77 5.82 -6.80
N LYS A 205 -19.29 6.04 -8.02
CA LYS A 205 -20.32 7.06 -8.19
C LYS A 205 -21.34 6.75 -7.11
N SER A 206 -21.60 7.71 -6.23
CA SER A 206 -22.80 7.71 -5.41
C SER A 206 -23.94 7.24 -6.33
N PRO A 207 -24.79 6.28 -5.93
CA PRO A 207 -25.83 5.80 -6.83
C PRO A 207 -26.54 7.05 -7.36
N GLU A 208 -26.44 7.26 -8.68
CA GLU A 208 -27.24 8.25 -9.38
C GLU A 208 -28.65 8.01 -8.87
N LYS A 209 -29.27 9.05 -8.29
CA LYS A 209 -30.64 8.99 -7.78
C LYS A 209 -31.43 8.19 -8.78
N LEU A 210 -31.87 6.99 -8.38
CA LEU A 210 -32.86 6.25 -9.14
C LEU A 210 -34.00 7.24 -9.33
N THR A 211 -34.14 7.76 -10.54
CA THR A 211 -35.37 8.40 -10.96
C THR A 211 -36.42 7.31 -10.83
N THR A 212 -37.21 7.44 -9.77
CA THR A 212 -38.35 6.61 -9.47
C THR A 212 -39.26 6.63 -10.69
N ASN A 213 -39.16 5.62 -11.54
CA ASN A 213 -40.24 5.33 -12.47
C ASN A 213 -41.35 4.71 -11.62
N GLU A 214 -42.38 5.52 -11.35
CA GLU A 214 -43.57 5.23 -10.54
C GLU A 214 -44.47 4.13 -11.14
N SER A 215 -43.93 2.95 -11.44
CA SER A 215 -44.72 1.88 -12.08
C SER A 215 -44.55 0.50 -11.45
N GLN A 216 -43.86 0.38 -10.31
CA GLN A 216 -43.66 -0.91 -9.62
C GLN A 216 -44.16 -0.95 -8.17
N THR A 217 -44.57 0.17 -7.58
CA THR A 217 -45.09 0.22 -6.19
C THR A 217 -46.50 -0.35 -6.04
N THR A 218 -47.26 -0.54 -7.12
CA THR A 218 -48.63 -1.09 -7.04
C THR A 218 -48.69 -2.61 -6.91
N ASN A 219 -47.64 -3.34 -7.28
CA ASN A 219 -47.65 -4.81 -7.21
C ASN A 219 -47.19 -5.38 -5.86
N ILE A 220 -46.29 -4.70 -5.15
CA ILE A 220 -45.79 -5.19 -3.85
C ILE A 220 -46.86 -5.02 -2.76
N ALA A 221 -47.63 -3.92 -2.81
CA ALA A 221 -48.69 -3.66 -1.84
C ALA A 221 -49.85 -4.68 -1.92
N ARG A 222 -50.11 -5.30 -3.08
CA ARG A 222 -51.17 -6.30 -3.25
C ARG A 222 -50.79 -7.71 -2.77
N GLN A 223 -49.49 -8.02 -2.65
CA GLN A 223 -49.05 -9.34 -2.20
C GLN A 223 -49.01 -9.47 -0.67
N LEU A 224 -49.06 -8.35 0.07
CA LEU A 224 -49.00 -8.35 1.53
C LEU A 224 -50.39 -8.38 2.21
N THR A 225 -51.48 -8.33 1.45
CA THR A 225 -52.86 -8.39 1.98
C THR A 225 -53.52 -9.76 1.84
N LEU A 226 -52.78 -10.80 1.47
CA LEU A 226 -53.29 -12.17 1.29
C LEU A 226 -53.06 -13.09 2.51
N PHE A 227 -52.60 -12.52 3.62
CA PHE A 227 -52.46 -13.20 4.91
C PHE A 227 -53.06 -12.33 6.03
N GLU A 228 -54.38 -12.17 6.01
CA GLU A 228 -55.22 -11.90 7.20
C GLU A 228 -56.42 -12.84 7.19
#